data_AF-A0A352QS63-F1
#
_entry.id   AF-A0A352QS63-F1
#
_cell.length_a   1.000
_cell.length_b   1.000
_cell.length_c   1.000
_cell.angle_alpha   90.00
_cell.angle_beta   90.00
_cell.angle_gamma   90.00
#
_symmetry.space_group_name_H-M   'P 1'
#
loop_
_entity.id
_entity.type
_entity.pdbx_description
1 polymer ?
#
loop_
_entity_poly.entity_id
_entity_poly.type
_entity_poly.pdbx_seq_one_letter_code
_entity_poly.pdbx_strand_id
1 'polypeptide(L)'
;MDENELRWQLRQLPRELDPPRDLWPGIAARLQAPAPRRRRPWLGLLAMAACLCVAVGVAFYLRGPVAPAPGLEAELVQREAEALTREYEAALREFEGAPLPAPLAPALAPLDDSAAEIREALSEQPGSARLLDQLKRTYTRRLALTQRAVVG
;
A
#
# COMPACT_ATOMS: atom_id res chain seq x y z
N MET A 1 -9.96 -28.36 -56.93
CA MET A 1 -10.21 -27.21 -57.81
C MET A 1 -8.89 -26.48 -57.90
N ASP A 2 -8.20 -26.59 -59.03
CA ASP A 2 -6.82 -26.11 -59.19
C ASP A 2 -6.76 -24.58 -59.27
N GLU A 3 -5.70 -23.96 -58.75
CA GLU A 3 -5.51 -22.50 -58.77
C GLU A 3 -5.49 -21.93 -60.21
N ASN A 4 -5.06 -22.74 -61.18
CA ASN A 4 -5.12 -22.37 -62.60
C ASN A 4 -6.55 -22.23 -63.11
N GLU A 5 -7.49 -23.05 -62.61
CA GLU A 5 -8.92 -22.96 -62.93
C GLU A 5 -9.50 -21.65 -62.39
N LEU A 6 -9.14 -21.29 -61.16
CA LEU A 6 -9.59 -20.06 -60.50
C LEU A 6 -9.08 -18.81 -61.23
N ARG A 7 -7.80 -18.81 -61.63
CA ARG A 7 -7.20 -17.74 -62.44
C ARG A 7 -7.86 -17.63 -63.81
N TRP A 8 -8.30 -18.75 -64.38
CA TRP A 8 -9.03 -18.75 -65.65
C TRP A 8 -10.43 -18.16 -65.48
N GLN A 9 -11.16 -18.53 -64.42
CA GLN A 9 -12.47 -17.96 -64.10
C GLN A 9 -12.42 -16.45 -63.84
N LEU A 10 -11.40 -15.96 -63.11
CA LEU A 10 -11.21 -14.52 -62.88
C LEU A 10 -10.97 -13.74 -64.18
N ARG A 11 -10.35 -14.37 -65.19
CA ARG A 11 -10.18 -13.74 -66.51
C ARG A 11 -11.47 -13.67 -67.32
N GLN A 12 -12.47 -14.50 -66.99
CA GLN A 12 -13.77 -14.51 -67.66
C GLN A 12 -14.78 -13.54 -67.03
N LEU A 13 -14.50 -13.00 -65.84
CA LEU A 13 -15.39 -12.02 -65.23
C LEU A 13 -15.36 -10.70 -66.03
N PRO A 14 -16.52 -10.04 -66.22
CA PRO A 14 -16.56 -8.69 -66.75
C PRO A 14 -15.73 -7.77 -65.85
N ARG A 15 -14.79 -7.03 -66.44
CA ARG A 15 -13.98 -6.05 -65.69
C ARG A 15 -14.80 -4.86 -65.23
N GLU A 16 -15.86 -4.56 -65.95
CA GLU A 16 -16.72 -3.41 -65.73
C GLU A 16 -18.18 -3.88 -65.75
N LEU A 17 -18.94 -3.42 -64.77
CA LEU A 17 -20.37 -3.63 -64.64
C LEU A 17 -21.00 -2.25 -64.51
N ASP A 18 -21.71 -1.83 -65.55
CA ASP A 18 -22.46 -0.58 -65.48
C ASP A 18 -23.68 -0.73 -64.57
N PRO A 19 -23.87 0.18 -63.61
CA PRO A 19 -25.05 0.13 -62.76
C PRO A 19 -26.31 0.40 -63.59
N PRO A 20 -27.43 -0.31 -63.33
CA PRO A 20 -28.65 -0.20 -64.13
C PRO A 20 -29.36 1.15 -64.02
N ARG A 21 -28.89 2.03 -63.12
CA ARG A 21 -29.41 3.38 -62.91
C ARG A 21 -28.30 4.28 -62.40
N ASP A 22 -28.43 5.57 -62.66
CA ASP A 22 -27.53 6.57 -62.10
C ASP A 22 -27.72 6.67 -60.58
N LEU A 23 -26.66 6.34 -59.83
CA LEU A 23 -26.63 6.42 -58.37
C LEU A 23 -26.02 7.74 -57.88
N TRP A 24 -25.45 8.54 -58.78
CA TRP A 24 -24.76 9.78 -58.45
C TRP A 24 -25.63 10.78 -57.67
N PRO A 25 -26.92 10.99 -57.99
CA PRO A 25 -27.76 11.93 -57.24
C PRO A 25 -27.90 11.56 -55.76
N GLY A 26 -27.99 10.27 -55.46
CA GLY A 26 -28.09 9.76 -54.08
C GLY A 26 -26.78 9.88 -53.30
N ILE A 27 -25.65 9.69 -53.96
CA ILE A 27 -24.32 9.84 -53.37
C ILE A 27 -24.03 11.33 -53.12
N ALA A 28 -24.30 12.19 -54.09
CA ALA A 28 -24.15 13.64 -53.98
C ALA A 28 -24.97 14.22 -52.82
N ALA A 29 -26.23 13.78 -52.67
CA ALA A 29 -27.09 14.18 -51.56
C ALA A 29 -26.50 13.77 -50.19
N ARG A 30 -25.87 12.59 -50.10
CA ARG A 30 -25.24 12.11 -48.86
C ARG A 30 -23.91 12.79 -48.55
N LEU A 31 -23.17 13.24 -49.56
CA LEU A 31 -21.92 13.99 -49.39
C LEU A 31 -22.18 15.45 -48.98
N GLN A 32 -23.28 16.05 -49.45
CA GLN A 32 -23.69 17.40 -49.07
C GLN A 32 -24.37 17.45 -47.70
N ALA A 33 -24.95 16.34 -47.24
CA ALA A 33 -25.50 16.25 -45.90
C ALA A 33 -24.35 16.26 -44.88
N PRO A 34 -24.26 17.24 -43.96
CA PRO A 34 -23.30 17.17 -42.88
C PRO A 34 -23.63 15.93 -42.05
N ALA A 35 -22.64 15.02 -41.92
CA ALA A 35 -22.81 13.84 -41.09
C ALA A 35 -23.24 14.27 -39.69
N PRO A 36 -24.34 13.73 -39.14
CA PRO A 36 -24.75 14.06 -37.78
C PRO A 36 -23.67 13.55 -36.84
N ARG A 37 -22.83 14.47 -36.35
CA ARG A 37 -21.93 14.19 -35.23
C ARG A 37 -22.82 13.85 -34.05
N ARG A 38 -23.02 12.55 -33.78
CA ARG A 38 -23.59 12.05 -32.52
C ARG A 38 -22.63 12.45 -31.40
N ARG A 39 -22.73 13.71 -30.97
CA ARG A 39 -22.10 14.16 -29.72
C ARG A 39 -22.81 13.37 -28.64
N ARG A 40 -22.10 12.44 -28.01
CA ARG A 40 -22.63 11.64 -26.91
C ARG A 40 -22.26 12.38 -25.63
N PRO A 41 -23.15 13.24 -25.09
CA PRO A 41 -22.81 14.21 -24.04
C PRO A 41 -22.33 13.54 -22.74
N TRP A 42 -22.71 12.27 -22.52
CA TRP A 42 -22.32 11.50 -21.34
C TRP A 42 -20.81 11.17 -21.28
N LEU A 43 -20.12 11.12 -22.43
CA LEU A 43 -18.66 10.95 -22.46
C LEU A 43 -17.93 12.20 -21.92
N GLY A 44 -18.51 13.39 -22.07
CA GLY A 44 -17.96 14.62 -21.49
C GLY A 44 -18.06 14.63 -19.95
N LEU A 45 -19.18 14.13 -19.41
CA LEU A 45 -19.36 13.96 -17.97
C LEU A 45 -18.40 12.90 -17.39
N LEU A 46 -18.20 11.79 -18.11
CA LEU A 46 -17.26 10.74 -17.72
C LEU A 46 -15.80 11.23 -17.72
N ALA A 47 -15.42 12.03 -18.72
CA ALA A 47 -14.08 12.62 -18.80
C ALA A 47 -13.82 13.61 -17.65
N MET A 48 -14.83 14.37 -17.25
CA MET A 48 -14.73 15.31 -16.13
C MET A 48 -14.54 14.59 -14.79
N ALA A 49 -15.25 13.46 -14.58
CA ALA A 49 -15.07 12.61 -13.41
C ALA A 49 -13.66 11.97 -13.38
N ALA A 50 -13.15 11.50 -14.53
CA ALA A 50 -11.80 10.95 -14.62
C ALA A 50 -10.72 11.99 -14.29
N CYS A 51 -10.84 13.22 -14.81
CA CYS A 51 -9.94 14.31 -14.46
C CYS A 51 -9.98 14.65 -12.96
N LEU A 52 -11.16 14.63 -12.35
CA LEU A 52 -11.30 14.86 -10.91
C LEU A 52 -10.64 13.75 -10.08
N CYS A 53 -10.83 12.48 -10.45
CA CYS A 53 -10.18 11.35 -9.79
C CYS A 53 -8.65 11.41 -9.90
N VAL A 54 -8.12 11.77 -11.08
CA VAL A 54 -6.68 11.96 -11.28
C VAL A 54 -6.18 13.15 -10.47
N ALA A 55 -6.88 14.29 -10.46
CA ALA A 55 -6.49 15.45 -9.68
C ALA A 55 -6.48 15.16 -8.17
N VAL A 56 -7.48 14.43 -7.67
CA VAL A 56 -7.54 13.98 -6.27
C VAL A 56 -6.43 12.98 -5.96
N GLY A 57 -6.20 11.99 -6.83
CA GLY A 57 -5.12 11.01 -6.66
C GLY A 57 -3.74 11.65 -6.65
N VAL A 58 -3.48 12.59 -7.57
CA VAL A 58 -2.22 13.37 -7.63
C VAL A 58 -2.09 14.28 -6.40
N ALA A 59 -3.18 14.92 -5.96
CA ALA A 59 -3.17 15.72 -4.74
C ALA A 59 -2.90 14.89 -3.49
N PHE A 60 -3.43 13.67 -3.41
CA PHE A 60 -3.12 12.71 -2.34
C PHE A 60 -1.70 12.16 -2.42
N TYR A 61 -1.15 11.96 -3.62
CA TYR A 61 0.23 11.52 -3.80
C TYR A 61 1.24 12.61 -3.44
N LEU A 62 0.92 13.87 -3.72
CA LEU A 62 1.75 15.04 -3.40
C LEU A 62 1.59 15.51 -1.95
N ARG A 63 0.41 15.29 -1.34
CA ARG A 63 0.26 15.31 0.12
C ARG A 63 1.05 14.11 0.65
N GLY A 64 2.32 14.34 1.01
CA GLY A 64 3.07 13.38 1.82
C GLY A 64 2.25 12.92 3.05
N PRO A 65 2.67 11.84 3.73
CA PRO A 65 1.93 11.30 4.87
C PRO A 65 1.53 12.44 5.78
N VAL A 66 0.22 12.60 6.00
CA VAL A 66 -0.30 13.59 6.94
C VAL A 66 0.35 13.22 8.26
N ALA A 67 1.28 14.06 8.72
CA ALA A 67 1.89 13.88 10.02
C ALA A 67 0.71 13.78 11.01
N PRO A 68 0.50 12.62 11.64
CA PRO A 68 -0.57 12.47 12.61
C PRO A 68 -0.42 13.58 13.65
N ALA A 69 -1.56 14.04 14.18
CA ALA A 69 -1.55 15.08 15.19
C ALA A 69 -0.57 14.69 16.31
N PRO A 70 0.29 15.60 16.81
CA PRO A 70 1.39 15.24 17.71
C PRO A 70 0.94 14.50 18.98
N GLY A 71 -0.31 14.65 19.40
CA GLY A 71 -0.89 13.90 20.51
C GLY A 71 -1.25 12.44 20.18
N LEU A 72 -1.64 12.13 18.94
CA LEU A 72 -2.00 10.76 18.54
C LEU A 72 -0.78 9.85 18.48
N GLU A 73 0.35 10.32 17.97
CA GLU A 73 1.60 9.54 17.98
C GLU A 73 2.08 9.27 19.40
N ALA A 74 2.07 10.31 20.25
CA ALA A 74 2.44 10.18 21.65
C ALA A 74 1.55 9.17 22.38
N GLU A 75 0.23 9.19 22.14
CA GLU A 75 -0.69 8.22 22.73
C GLU A 75 -0.43 6.80 22.21
N LEU A 76 -0.16 6.63 20.92
CA LEU A 76 0.16 5.33 20.34
C LEU A 76 1.47 4.74 20.88
N VAL A 77 2.52 5.56 20.97
CA VAL A 77 3.82 5.16 21.53
C VAL A 77 3.67 4.79 23.01
N GLN A 78 2.87 5.56 23.77
CA GLN A 78 2.59 5.24 25.17
C GLN A 78 1.85 3.90 25.32
N ARG A 79 0.81 3.66 24.51
CA ARG A 79 0.07 2.37 24.51
C ARG A 79 0.98 1.20 24.18
N GLU A 80 1.87 1.38 23.22
CA GLU A 80 2.86 0.37 22.82
C GLU A 80 3.86 0.10 23.96
N ALA A 81 4.35 1.13 24.66
CA ALA A 81 5.23 0.96 25.82
C ALA A 81 4.55 0.18 26.96
N GLU A 82 3.28 0.45 27.23
CA GLU A 82 2.48 -0.29 28.21
C GLU A 82 2.28 -1.76 27.81
N ALA A 83 1.97 -2.02 26.53
CA ALA A 83 1.80 -3.37 26.02
C ALA A 83 3.10 -4.19 26.17
N LEU A 84 4.24 -3.63 25.77
CA LEU A 84 5.56 -4.25 25.90
C LEU A 84 5.92 -4.56 27.35
N THR A 85 5.57 -3.66 28.27
CA THR A 85 5.83 -3.86 29.70
C THR A 85 5.04 -5.06 30.23
N ARG A 86 3.76 -5.18 29.87
CA ARG A 86 2.92 -6.32 30.27
C ARG A 86 3.42 -7.64 29.68
N GLU A 87 3.86 -7.64 28.42
CA GLU A 87 4.44 -8.82 27.76
C GLU A 87 5.75 -9.24 28.44
N TYR A 88 6.62 -8.29 28.75
CA TYR A 88 7.86 -8.53 29.48
C TYR A 88 7.60 -9.16 30.86
N GLU A 89 6.69 -8.58 31.65
CA GLU A 89 6.33 -9.09 32.97
C GLU A 89 5.66 -10.48 32.89
N ALA A 90 4.88 -10.74 31.84
CA ALA A 90 4.32 -12.06 31.59
C ALA A 90 5.40 -13.09 31.25
N ALA A 91 6.36 -12.73 30.41
CA ALA A 91 7.49 -13.59 30.06
C ALA A 91 8.38 -13.89 31.27
N LEU A 92 8.64 -12.90 32.14
CA LEU A 92 9.40 -13.13 33.37
C LEU A 92 8.70 -14.12 34.32
N ARG A 93 7.37 -14.05 34.43
CA ARG A 93 6.58 -14.98 35.24
C ARG A 93 6.70 -16.43 34.77
N GLU A 94 6.96 -16.67 33.50
CA GLU A 94 7.22 -18.03 32.99
C GLU A 94 8.52 -18.63 33.55
N PHE A 95 9.49 -17.79 33.90
CA PHE A 95 10.76 -18.20 34.51
C PHE A 95 10.78 -18.10 36.04
N GLU A 96 9.71 -17.62 36.68
CA GLU A 96 9.62 -17.55 38.14
C GLU A 96 9.74 -18.96 38.75
N GLY A 97 10.69 -19.13 39.67
CA GLY A 97 10.99 -20.41 40.32
C GLY A 97 12.06 -21.25 39.62
N ALA A 98 12.53 -20.87 38.42
CA ALA A 98 13.70 -21.49 37.82
C ALA A 98 14.97 -21.09 38.60
N PRO A 99 15.89 -22.03 38.90
CA PRO A 99 17.10 -21.73 39.64
C PRO A 99 18.01 -20.82 38.80
N LEU A 100 18.10 -19.54 39.18
CA LEU A 100 19.07 -18.60 38.60
C LEU A 100 20.43 -18.75 39.28
N PRO A 101 21.55 -18.79 38.52
CA PRO A 101 22.88 -18.76 39.08
C PRO A 101 23.09 -17.48 39.90
N ALA A 102 23.50 -17.60 41.17
CA ALA A 102 23.77 -16.47 42.05
C ALA A 102 24.73 -15.39 41.47
N PRO A 103 25.76 -15.74 40.67
CA PRO A 103 26.63 -14.74 40.04
C PRO A 103 25.94 -13.88 38.98
N LEU A 104 24.78 -14.30 38.45
CA LEU A 104 24.10 -13.59 37.37
C LEU A 104 23.20 -12.47 37.86
N ALA A 105 22.65 -12.56 39.07
CA ALA A 105 21.80 -11.53 39.67
C ALA A 105 22.36 -10.08 39.56
N PRO A 106 23.65 -9.80 39.86
CA PRO A 106 24.18 -8.44 39.73
C PRO A 106 24.32 -7.96 38.28
N ALA A 107 24.34 -8.85 37.28
CA ALA A 107 24.36 -8.47 35.87
C ALA A 107 22.96 -8.09 35.35
N LEU A 108 21.92 -8.48 36.07
CA LEU A 108 20.53 -8.30 35.67
C LEU A 108 19.91 -7.04 36.27
N ALA A 109 20.22 -6.71 37.52
CA ALA A 109 19.70 -5.53 38.20
C ALA A 109 19.92 -4.22 37.42
N PRO A 110 21.10 -3.94 36.84
CA PRO A 110 21.30 -2.72 36.04
C PRO A 110 20.41 -2.63 34.81
N LEU A 111 19.97 -3.76 34.24
CA LEU A 111 19.05 -3.78 33.10
C LEU A 111 17.62 -3.45 33.53
N ASP A 112 17.21 -3.92 34.70
CA ASP A 112 15.91 -3.62 35.29
C ASP A 112 15.84 -2.13 35.69
N ASP A 113 16.92 -1.59 36.28
CA ASP A 113 17.05 -0.15 36.58
C ASP A 113 17.01 0.70 35.30
N SER A 114 17.78 0.31 34.26
CA SER A 114 17.76 1.01 32.97
C SER A 114 16.36 1.01 32.34
N ALA A 115 15.60 -0.09 32.47
CA ALA A 115 14.25 -0.16 31.94
C ALA A 115 13.29 0.78 32.69
N ALA A 116 13.46 0.94 34.01
CA ALA A 116 12.70 1.90 34.80
C ALA A 116 13.01 3.35 34.39
N GLU A 117 14.29 3.70 34.23
CA GLU A 117 14.71 5.03 33.77
C GLU A 117 14.18 5.35 32.36
N ILE A 118 14.23 4.38 31.44
CA ILE A 118 13.69 4.58 30.08
C ILE A 118 12.19 4.83 30.12
N ARG A 119 11.44 4.10 30.95
CA ARG A 119 9.99 4.31 31.12
C ARG A 119 9.68 5.67 31.71
N GLU A 120 10.45 6.12 32.68
CA GLU A 120 10.32 7.46 33.27
C GLU A 120 10.56 8.54 32.20
N ALA A 121 11.66 8.43 31.44
CA ALA A 121 11.95 9.33 30.34
C ALA A 121 10.87 9.30 29.24
N LEU A 122 10.23 8.15 29.01
CA LEU A 122 9.13 8.01 28.05
C LEU A 122 7.85 8.68 28.57
N SER A 123 7.65 8.74 29.89
CA SER A 123 6.54 9.52 30.48
C SER A 123 6.73 11.03 30.30
N GLU A 124 7.98 11.51 30.31
CA GLU A 124 8.31 12.92 30.01
C GLU A 124 8.22 13.22 28.50
N GLN A 125 8.60 12.24 27.66
CA GLN A 125 8.68 12.38 26.21
C GLN A 125 7.91 11.24 25.50
N PRO A 126 6.56 11.25 25.54
CA PRO A 126 5.74 10.13 25.09
C PRO A 126 5.78 9.90 23.57
N GLY A 127 6.21 10.87 22.76
CA GLY A 127 6.39 10.71 21.31
C GLY A 127 7.74 10.14 20.88
N SER A 128 8.62 9.77 21.80
CA SER A 128 10.00 9.38 21.46
C SER A 128 10.12 7.93 21.01
N ALA A 129 10.04 7.70 19.69
CA ALA A 129 10.28 6.38 19.10
C ALA A 129 11.66 5.80 19.44
N ARG A 130 12.67 6.64 19.67
CA ARG A 130 14.02 6.22 20.09
C ARG A 130 14.00 5.58 21.49
N LEU A 131 13.28 6.18 22.44
CA LEU A 131 13.17 5.63 23.80
C LEU A 131 12.40 4.32 23.81
N LEU A 132 11.34 4.23 22.99
CA LEU A 132 10.60 2.97 22.81
C LEU A 132 11.51 1.85 22.27
N ASP A 133 12.32 2.12 21.25
CA ASP A 133 13.28 1.15 20.71
C ASP A 133 14.34 0.76 21.76
N GLN A 134 14.82 1.73 22.53
CA GLN A 134 15.76 1.48 23.64
C GLN A 134 15.13 0.57 24.71
N LEU A 135 13.86 0.77 25.04
CA LEU A 135 13.11 -0.09 25.98
C LEU A 135 13.02 -1.52 25.44
N LYS A 136 12.61 -1.70 24.18
CA LYS A 136 12.52 -3.00 23.50
C LYS A 136 13.85 -3.76 23.56
N ARG A 137 14.96 -3.09 23.22
CA ARG A 137 16.30 -3.71 23.26
C ARG A 137 16.69 -4.15 24.67
N THR A 138 16.32 -3.36 25.69
CA THR A 138 16.65 -3.66 27.09
C THR A 138 15.89 -4.88 27.58
N TYR A 139 14.58 -4.98 27.30
CA TYR A 139 13.78 -6.16 27.63
C TYR A 139 14.26 -7.42 26.91
N THR A 140 14.52 -7.35 25.60
CA THR A 140 15.04 -8.49 24.85
C THR A 140 16.36 -9.00 25.41
N ARG A 141 17.28 -8.09 25.76
CA ARG A 141 18.57 -8.46 26.36
C ARG A 141 18.39 -9.14 27.71
N ARG A 142 17.52 -8.59 28.55
CA ARG A 142 17.23 -9.13 29.89
C ARG A 142 16.62 -10.53 29.81
N LEU A 143 15.63 -10.73 28.93
CA LEU A 143 15.01 -12.05 28.68
C LEU A 143 16.02 -13.05 28.12
N ALA A 144 16.85 -12.66 27.15
CA ALA A 144 17.87 -13.55 26.58
C ALA A 144 18.90 -14.01 27.63
N LEU A 145 19.28 -13.13 28.57
CA LEU A 145 20.16 -13.50 29.68
C LEU A 145 19.48 -14.45 30.66
N THR A 146 18.22 -14.20 31.02
CA THR A 146 17.44 -15.11 31.86
C THR A 146 17.28 -16.48 31.21
N GLN A 147 16.89 -16.54 29.94
CA GLN A 147 16.71 -17.78 29.21
C GLN A 147 18.02 -18.58 29.14
N ARG A 148 19.15 -17.92 28.82
CA ARG A 148 20.46 -18.57 28.79
C ARG A 148 20.86 -19.13 30.15
N ALA A 149 20.45 -18.49 31.24
CA ALA A 149 20.74 -18.92 32.60
C ALA A 149 19.91 -20.13 33.05
N VAL A 150 18.72 -20.30 32.48
CA VAL A 150 17.83 -21.42 32.78
C VAL A 150 18.15 -22.63 31.91
N VAL A 151 18.56 -22.41 30.65
CA VAL A 151 18.85 -23.49 29.68
C VAL A 151 20.31 -23.96 29.74
N GLY A 152 21.25 -23.10 30.16
CA GLY A 152 22.68 -23.40 30.21
C GLY A 152 23.12 -23.98 31.55
#